data_AF-A0A1Z5KYU2-F1
#
_entry.id   AF-A0A1Z5KYU2-F1
#
_cell.length_a   1.000
_cell.length_b   1.000
_cell.length_c   1.000
_cell.angle_alpha   90.00
_cell.angle_beta   90.00
_cell.angle_gamma   90.00
#
_symmetry.space_group_name_H-M   'P 1'
#
loop_
_entity.id
_entity.type
_entity.pdbx_description
1 polymer ?
#
loop_
_entity_poly.entity_id
_entity_poly.type
_entity_poly.pdbx_seq_one_letter_code
_entity_poly.pdbx_strand_id
1 'polypeptide(L)'
;MSPDSYVQMAMQLAFYKMHEVAGATYESASTRKFLHGRTETIRSTSVESLNFCKTFQSDKSCNSSKEVSLRQAVAAHKEYTNLAVNGLGVDRLLFGLKCAAVENNIPVPSLYSDLGYVVSTHFRLSTSQVPTRCDAQMFYGPLVQDGYGCCYNPRRRLWLLLQSEAGLHQLRTVFLQYLLRDFDCRLP
;
A
#
# COMPACT_ATOMS: atom_id res chain seq x y z
N MET A 1 -5.32 17.01 -3.98
CA MET A 1 -4.58 15.73 -4.18
C MET A 1 -5.58 14.58 -4.06
N SER A 2 -5.32 13.39 -4.63
CA SER A 2 -6.24 12.27 -4.39
C SER A 2 -6.20 11.89 -2.89
N PRO A 3 -7.35 11.86 -2.19
CA PRO A 3 -7.38 11.53 -0.77
C PRO A 3 -6.80 10.15 -0.47
N ASP A 4 -7.09 9.18 -1.34
CA ASP A 4 -6.63 7.81 -1.23
C ASP A 4 -5.10 7.71 -1.35
N SER A 5 -4.53 8.23 -2.45
CA SER A 5 -3.08 8.30 -2.64
C SER A 5 -2.36 9.02 -1.50
N TYR A 6 -2.98 10.06 -0.93
CA TYR A 6 -2.41 10.81 0.19
C TYR A 6 -2.31 9.94 1.45
N VAL A 7 -3.36 9.19 1.79
CA VAL A 7 -3.35 8.24 2.91
C VAL A 7 -2.35 7.11 2.67
N GLN A 8 -2.25 6.61 1.45
CA GLN A 8 -1.26 5.59 1.08
C GLN A 8 0.18 6.08 1.29
N MET A 9 0.50 7.31 0.89
CA MET A 9 1.83 7.89 1.15
C MET A 9 2.10 8.13 2.64
N ALA A 10 1.07 8.48 3.41
CA ALA A 10 1.19 8.57 4.86
C ALA A 10 1.57 7.21 5.48
N MET A 11 0.94 6.12 5.03
CA MET A 11 1.26 4.77 5.48
C MET A 11 2.68 4.33 5.05
N GLN A 12 3.12 4.68 3.84
CA GLN A 12 4.50 4.44 3.40
C GLN A 12 5.51 5.15 4.31
N LEU A 13 5.28 6.43 4.63
CA LEU A 13 6.16 7.18 5.53
C LEU A 13 6.19 6.58 6.92
N ALA A 14 5.03 6.29 7.52
CA ALA A 14 4.94 5.72 8.86
C ALA A 14 5.70 4.39 8.94
N PHE A 15 5.54 3.52 7.93
CA PHE A 15 6.29 2.27 7.84
C PHE A 15 7.80 2.50 7.73
N TYR A 16 8.21 3.39 6.83
CA TYR A 16 9.62 3.68 6.59
C TYR A 16 10.31 4.29 7.82
N LYS A 17 9.61 5.14 8.58
CA LYS A 17 10.12 5.71 9.85
C LYS A 17 10.36 4.64 10.92
N MET A 18 9.58 3.56 10.90
CA MET A 18 9.68 2.51 11.92
C MET A 18 10.68 1.42 11.56
N HIS A 19 10.74 1.06 10.28
CA HIS A 19 11.51 -0.10 9.82
C HIS A 19 12.76 0.27 9.02
N GLU A 20 12.91 1.54 8.64
CA GLU A 20 14.01 2.08 7.82
C GLU A 20 14.17 1.40 6.45
N VAL A 21 13.18 0.61 6.04
CA VAL A 21 13.12 -0.10 4.76
C VAL A 21 11.75 0.10 4.12
N ALA A 22 11.71 0.03 2.79
CA ALA A 22 10.45 -0.05 2.06
C ALA A 22 9.87 -1.47 2.21
N GLY A 23 8.63 -1.58 2.67
CA GLY A 23 7.91 -2.86 2.69
C GLY A 23 7.13 -3.04 1.39
N ALA A 24 7.01 -4.27 0.89
CA ALA A 24 6.06 -4.54 -0.19
C ALA A 24 4.64 -4.24 0.31
N THR A 25 3.90 -3.43 -0.44
CA THR A 25 2.56 -2.97 -0.05
C THR A 25 1.52 -3.44 -1.04
N TYR A 26 0.49 -4.11 -0.53
CA TYR A 26 -0.71 -4.47 -1.24
C TYR A 26 -1.78 -3.41 -0.96
N GLU A 27 -2.44 -2.93 -2.00
CA GLU A 27 -3.71 -2.23 -1.91
C GLU A 27 -4.73 -2.83 -2.88
N SER A 28 -5.98 -3.01 -2.44
CA SER A 28 -7.02 -3.58 -3.29
C SER A 28 -7.53 -2.59 -4.36
N ALA A 29 -7.33 -2.90 -5.64
CA ALA A 29 -7.99 -2.22 -6.76
C ALA A 29 -9.24 -2.97 -7.20
N SER A 30 -10.42 -2.34 -7.17
CA SER A 30 -11.64 -2.94 -7.73
C SER A 30 -11.57 -3.02 -9.26
N THR A 31 -11.77 -4.23 -9.80
CA THR A 31 -11.85 -4.48 -11.26
C THR A 31 -13.29 -4.72 -11.72
N ARG A 32 -14.29 -4.30 -10.94
CA ARG A 32 -15.74 -4.50 -11.21
C ARG A 32 -16.26 -3.86 -12.51
N LYS A 33 -15.42 -3.12 -13.25
CA LYS A 33 -15.72 -2.65 -14.60
C LYS A 33 -15.75 -3.80 -15.62
N PHE A 34 -15.03 -4.88 -15.34
CA PHE A 34 -14.98 -6.07 -16.16
C PHE A 34 -15.99 -7.12 -15.68
N LEU A 35 -16.51 -7.93 -16.60
CA LEU A 35 -17.39 -9.05 -16.28
C LEU A 35 -16.67 -10.01 -15.32
N HIS A 36 -17.33 -10.36 -14.21
CA HIS A 36 -16.78 -11.15 -13.10
C HIS A 36 -15.56 -10.54 -12.38
N GLY A 37 -15.27 -9.26 -12.62
CA GLY A 37 -14.15 -8.55 -12.00
C GLY A 37 -14.24 -8.54 -10.47
N ARG A 38 -13.15 -8.93 -9.82
CA ARG A 38 -12.97 -8.86 -8.37
C ARG A 38 -11.97 -7.76 -8.03
N THR A 39 -10.69 -8.11 -7.95
CA THR A 39 -9.64 -7.19 -7.55
C THR A 39 -8.34 -7.41 -8.31
N GLU A 40 -7.63 -6.33 -8.61
CA GLU A 40 -6.19 -6.28 -8.89
C GLU A 40 -5.46 -5.69 -7.66
N THR A 41 -4.12 -5.66 -7.71
CA THR A 41 -3.23 -5.09 -6.70
C THR A 41 -2.72 -3.73 -7.18
N ILE A 42 -2.89 -2.71 -6.35
CA ILE A 42 -2.12 -1.47 -6.42
C ILE A 42 -0.88 -1.68 -5.56
N ARG A 43 0.30 -1.44 -6.13
CA ARG A 43 1.57 -1.49 -5.41
C ARG A 43 1.93 -0.10 -4.93
N SER A 44 1.53 0.24 -3.71
CA SER A 44 1.75 1.58 -3.16
C SER A 44 3.23 1.90 -2.89
N THR A 45 4.07 0.86 -2.79
CA THR A 45 5.52 0.98 -2.73
C THR A 45 6.10 1.18 -4.13
N SER A 46 6.53 2.40 -4.42
CA SER A 46 7.20 2.80 -5.66
C SER A 46 8.53 3.52 -5.40
N VAL A 47 9.28 3.79 -6.47
CA VAL A 47 10.51 4.60 -6.42
C VAL A 47 10.22 5.99 -5.86
N GLU A 48 9.12 6.61 -6.29
CA GLU A 48 8.67 7.93 -5.83
C GLU A 48 8.25 7.90 -4.37
N SER A 49 7.54 6.85 -3.93
CA SER A 49 7.16 6.70 -2.53
C SER A 49 8.40 6.60 -1.61
N LEU A 50 9.42 5.85 -2.03
CA LEU A 50 10.66 5.72 -1.27
C LEU A 50 11.47 7.01 -1.29
N ASN A 51 11.52 7.70 -2.43
CA ASN A 51 12.17 9.01 -2.53
C ASN A 51 11.49 10.04 -1.62
N PHE A 52 10.15 10.05 -1.59
CA PHE A 52 9.39 10.86 -0.65
C PHE A 52 9.75 10.53 0.81
N CYS A 53 9.72 9.25 1.18
CA CYS A 53 10.03 8.83 2.55
C CYS A 53 11.44 9.25 2.99
N LYS A 54 12.45 9.05 2.13
CA LYS A 54 13.83 9.47 2.38
C LYS A 54 13.96 11.00 2.47
N THR A 55 13.32 11.73 1.55
CA THR A 55 13.33 13.20 1.54
C THR A 55 12.66 13.78 2.78
N PHE A 56 11.55 13.19 3.22
CA PHE A 56 10.80 13.65 4.38
C PHE A 56 11.57 13.45 5.69
N GLN A 57 12.29 12.32 5.82
CA GLN A 57 13.12 12.00 6.99
C GLN A 57 14.45 12.75 7.03
N SER A 58 14.90 13.35 5.92
CA SER A 58 16.17 14.07 5.86
C SER A 58 16.07 15.43 6.56
N ASP A 59 16.97 15.68 7.53
CA ASP A 59 17.15 16.98 8.17
C ASP A 59 17.72 18.05 7.22
N LYS A 60 18.30 17.61 6.09
CA LYS A 60 18.88 18.50 5.07
C LYS A 60 17.83 19.02 4.08
N SER A 61 16.64 18.42 4.06
CA SER A 61 15.60 18.75 3.08
C SER A 61 14.70 19.85 3.60
N CYS A 62 14.51 20.92 2.82
CA CYS A 62 13.58 21.98 3.17
C CYS A 62 12.12 21.57 2.94
N ASN A 63 11.18 22.30 3.55
CA ASN A 63 9.74 22.01 3.43
C ASN A 63 9.25 21.97 1.97
N SER A 64 9.79 22.84 1.11
CA SER A 64 9.46 22.85 -0.33
C SER A 64 9.85 21.54 -1.01
N SER A 65 11.07 21.03 -0.76
CA SER A 65 11.50 19.73 -1.31
C SER A 65 10.65 18.57 -0.80
N LYS A 66 10.28 18.58 0.49
CA LYS A 66 9.38 17.58 1.07
C LYS A 66 8.01 17.61 0.39
N GLU A 67 7.42 18.80 0.20
CA GLU A 67 6.15 18.97 -0.51
C GLU A 67 6.20 18.47 -1.96
N VAL A 68 7.25 18.84 -2.71
CA VAL A 68 7.43 18.41 -4.10
C VAL A 68 7.51 16.88 -4.19
N SER A 69 8.33 16.25 -3.34
CA SER A 69 8.47 14.78 -3.32
C SER A 69 7.16 14.08 -2.97
N LEU A 70 6.38 14.64 -2.03
CA LEU A 70 5.05 14.13 -1.68
C LEU A 70 4.07 14.21 -2.87
N ARG A 71 4.04 15.35 -3.57
CA ARG A 71 3.18 15.53 -4.75
C ARG A 71 3.51 14.54 -5.86
N GLN A 72 4.80 14.30 -6.09
CA GLN A 72 5.27 13.30 -7.07
C GLN A 72 4.84 11.88 -6.68
N ALA A 73 5.05 11.49 -5.42
CA ALA A 73 4.67 10.17 -4.94
C ALA A 73 3.16 9.93 -5.00
N VAL A 74 2.35 10.94 -4.66
CA VAL A 74 0.89 10.89 -4.80
C VAL A 74 0.45 10.79 -6.25
N ALA A 75 1.11 11.49 -7.16
CA ALA A 75 0.81 11.41 -8.59
C ALA A 75 1.12 10.01 -9.16
N ALA A 76 2.30 9.46 -8.84
CA ALA A 76 2.70 8.11 -9.25
C ALA A 76 1.74 7.05 -8.71
N HIS A 77 1.36 7.15 -7.43
CA HIS A 77 0.35 6.27 -6.85
C HIS A 77 -0.97 6.35 -7.62
N LYS A 78 -1.46 7.57 -7.90
CA LYS A 78 -2.73 7.78 -8.61
C LYS A 78 -2.70 7.22 -10.03
N GLU A 79 -1.57 7.35 -10.71
CA GLU A 79 -1.34 6.75 -12.03
C GLU A 79 -1.43 5.23 -11.95
N TYR A 80 -0.74 4.60 -11.00
CA TYR A 80 -0.79 3.14 -10.82
C TYR A 80 -2.18 2.65 -10.43
N THR A 81 -2.90 3.39 -9.56
CA THR A 81 -4.32 3.12 -9.25
C THR A 81 -5.15 3.06 -10.53
N ASN A 82 -4.97 4.02 -11.45
CA ASN A 82 -5.70 4.04 -12.71
C ASN A 82 -5.34 2.86 -13.63
N LEU A 83 -4.07 2.42 -13.65
CA LEU A 83 -3.66 1.22 -14.37
C LEU A 83 -4.35 -0.03 -13.79
N ALA A 84 -4.24 -0.24 -12.47
CA ALA A 84 -4.76 -1.42 -11.79
C ALA A 84 -6.29 -1.57 -11.93
N VAL A 85 -7.06 -0.50 -11.74
CA VAL A 85 -8.55 -0.57 -11.88
C VAL A 85 -9.01 -0.79 -13.32
N ASN A 86 -8.13 -0.56 -14.30
CA ASN A 86 -8.37 -0.85 -15.71
C ASN A 86 -7.68 -2.16 -16.16
N GLY A 87 -7.29 -3.03 -15.23
CA GLY A 87 -6.77 -4.36 -15.53
C GLY A 87 -5.34 -4.36 -16.10
N LEU A 88 -4.60 -3.26 -15.94
CA LEU A 88 -3.21 -3.10 -16.39
C LEU A 88 -2.21 -3.26 -15.23
N GLY A 89 -2.64 -3.88 -14.12
CA GLY A 89 -1.76 -4.28 -13.03
C GLY A 89 -1.03 -5.59 -13.36
N VAL A 90 0.06 -5.85 -12.62
CA VAL A 90 0.94 -7.00 -12.91
C VAL A 90 0.60 -8.23 -12.08
N ASP A 91 0.02 -8.07 -10.88
CA ASP A 91 -0.10 -9.15 -9.92
C ASP A 91 -1.07 -10.25 -10.34
N ARG A 92 -2.26 -9.92 -10.88
CA ARG A 92 -3.18 -10.97 -11.38
C ARG A 92 -2.68 -11.60 -12.67
N LEU A 93 -1.94 -10.88 -13.50
CA LEU A 93 -1.27 -11.45 -14.69
C LEU A 93 -0.25 -12.51 -14.26
N LEU A 94 0.68 -12.18 -13.36
CA LEU A 94 1.70 -13.12 -12.88
C LEU A 94 1.04 -14.30 -12.14
N PHE A 95 0.01 -14.06 -11.33
CA PHE A 95 -0.74 -15.14 -10.71
C PHE A 95 -1.39 -16.07 -11.75
N GLY A 96 -2.04 -15.51 -12.77
CA GLY A 96 -2.66 -16.28 -13.86
C GLY A 96 -1.65 -17.12 -14.64
N LEU A 97 -0.49 -16.55 -14.97
CA LEU A 97 0.59 -17.28 -15.66
C LEU A 97 1.14 -18.44 -14.81
N LYS A 98 1.26 -18.26 -13.49
CA LYS A 98 1.64 -19.35 -12.58
C LYS A 98 0.59 -20.47 -12.57
N CYS A 99 -0.69 -20.13 -12.44
CA CYS A 99 -1.78 -21.09 -12.47
C CYS A 99 -1.83 -21.85 -13.80
N ALA A 100 -1.69 -21.15 -14.93
CA ALA A 100 -1.68 -21.76 -16.25
C ALA A 100 -0.53 -22.76 -16.43
N ALA A 101 0.68 -22.44 -15.94
CA ALA A 101 1.80 -23.38 -15.97
C ALA A 101 1.48 -24.67 -15.19
N VAL A 102 0.95 -24.53 -13.97
CA VAL A 102 0.54 -25.67 -13.13
C VAL A 102 -0.55 -26.50 -13.81
N GLU A 103 -1.61 -25.87 -14.32
CA GLU A 103 -2.73 -26.55 -14.97
C GLU A 103 -2.31 -27.33 -16.22
N ASN A 104 -1.34 -26.80 -16.97
CA ASN A 104 -0.83 -27.43 -18.18
C ASN A 104 0.36 -28.39 -17.93
N ASN A 105 0.69 -28.69 -16.67
CA ASN A 105 1.85 -29.51 -16.29
C ASN A 105 3.19 -28.99 -16.87
N ILE A 106 3.29 -27.67 -17.07
CA ILE A 106 4.51 -26.99 -17.47
C ILE A 106 5.28 -26.63 -16.19
N PRO A 107 6.61 -26.86 -16.14
CA PRO A 107 7.42 -26.40 -15.02
C PRO A 107 7.20 -24.91 -14.73
N VAL A 108 6.87 -24.59 -13.48
CA VAL A 108 6.68 -23.20 -13.06
C VAL A 108 7.97 -22.42 -13.33
N PRO A 109 7.93 -21.30 -14.08
CA PRO A 109 9.12 -20.52 -14.40
C PRO A 109 9.95 -20.14 -13.17
N SER A 110 11.28 -20.13 -13.33
CA SER A 110 12.22 -19.80 -12.24
C SER A 110 11.97 -18.40 -11.64
N LEU A 111 11.37 -17.48 -12.40
CA LEU A 111 10.89 -16.18 -11.92
C LEU A 111 10.11 -16.27 -10.60
N TYR A 112 9.26 -17.28 -10.42
CA TYR A 112 8.43 -17.40 -9.20
C TYR A 112 9.22 -17.85 -7.97
N SER A 113 10.45 -18.34 -8.15
CA SER A 113 11.39 -18.66 -7.07
C SER A 113 12.50 -17.61 -6.93
N ASP A 114 12.52 -16.60 -7.82
CA ASP A 114 13.48 -15.51 -7.75
C ASP A 114 13.27 -14.69 -6.48
N LEU A 115 14.37 -14.30 -5.82
CA LEU A 115 14.32 -13.56 -4.57
C LEU A 115 13.56 -12.23 -4.73
N GLY A 116 13.69 -11.57 -5.88
CA GLY A 116 12.95 -10.35 -6.19
C GLY A 116 11.45 -10.58 -6.21
N TYR A 117 10.98 -11.67 -6.84
CA TYR A 117 9.56 -12.03 -6.83
C TYR A 117 9.06 -12.36 -5.41
N VAL A 118 9.81 -13.19 -4.66
CA VAL A 118 9.46 -13.58 -3.29
C VAL A 118 9.35 -12.34 -2.38
N VAL A 119 10.35 -11.46 -2.39
CA VAL A 119 10.33 -10.22 -1.59
C VAL A 119 9.20 -9.29 -2.05
N SER A 120 8.96 -9.19 -3.36
CA SER A 120 7.91 -8.31 -3.90
C SER A 120 6.48 -8.76 -3.58
N THR A 121 6.28 -10.04 -3.23
CA THR A 121 4.97 -10.62 -2.90
C THR A 121 4.81 -10.90 -1.41
N HIS A 122 5.84 -10.66 -0.59
CA HIS A 122 5.79 -10.68 0.86
C HIS A 122 5.23 -9.35 1.41
N PHE A 123 3.91 -9.17 1.30
CA PHE A 123 3.22 -7.91 1.59
C PHE A 123 3.21 -7.56 3.09
N ARG A 124 4.26 -6.89 3.57
CA ARG A 124 4.38 -6.38 4.95
C ARG A 124 3.33 -5.31 5.27
N LEU A 125 2.75 -4.66 4.26
CA LEU A 125 1.56 -3.84 4.39
C LEU A 125 0.45 -4.38 3.49
N SER A 126 -0.69 -4.74 4.07
CA SER A 126 -1.89 -5.09 3.34
C SER A 126 -3.00 -4.10 3.62
N THR A 127 -3.43 -3.38 2.59
CA THR A 127 -4.26 -2.19 2.74
C THR A 127 -5.52 -2.23 1.88
N SER A 128 -6.58 -1.54 2.33
CA SER A 128 -7.78 -1.33 1.53
C SER A 128 -8.56 -0.11 1.99
N GLN A 129 -9.06 0.62 1.00
CA GLN A 129 -10.04 1.67 1.19
C GLN A 129 -11.44 1.06 1.14
N VAL A 130 -12.23 1.21 2.21
CA VAL A 130 -13.64 0.78 2.26
C VAL A 130 -14.52 1.97 2.58
N PRO A 131 -14.89 2.77 1.56
CA PRO A 131 -15.74 3.93 1.76
C PRO A 131 -17.18 3.47 2.05
N THR A 132 -17.71 3.86 3.20
CA THR A 132 -19.11 3.64 3.58
C THR A 132 -19.72 4.93 4.10
N ARG A 133 -21.04 5.10 3.94
CA ARG A 133 -21.81 6.24 4.47
C ARG A 133 -22.16 6.11 5.96
N CYS A 134 -22.08 4.91 6.52
CA CYS A 134 -22.26 4.69 7.95
C CYS A 134 -20.97 5.02 8.72
N ASP A 135 -21.11 5.23 10.03
CA ASP A 135 -19.97 5.28 10.95
C ASP A 135 -19.53 3.85 11.27
N ALA A 136 -18.99 3.21 10.23
CA ALA A 136 -18.58 1.82 10.26
C ALA A 136 -17.21 1.69 9.62
N GLN A 137 -16.46 0.71 10.12
CA GLN A 137 -15.08 0.49 9.76
C GLN A 137 -14.83 -1.01 9.64
N MET A 138 -14.23 -1.41 8.52
CA MET A 138 -13.76 -2.78 8.33
C MET A 138 -12.34 -2.91 8.88
N PHE A 139 -11.95 -4.12 9.27
CA PHE A 139 -10.60 -4.48 9.68
C PHE A 139 -10.33 -5.94 9.32
N TYR A 140 -9.05 -6.29 9.24
CA TYR A 140 -8.57 -7.65 9.01
C TYR A 140 -7.12 -7.76 9.51
N GLY A 141 -6.67 -8.99 9.76
CA GLY A 141 -5.29 -9.27 10.17
C GLY A 141 -4.27 -9.06 9.05
N PRO A 142 -2.97 -9.07 9.36
CA PRO A 142 -1.91 -8.98 8.36
C PRO A 142 -1.87 -10.23 7.45
N LEU A 143 -1.26 -10.09 6.27
CA LEU A 143 -1.06 -11.22 5.34
C LEU A 143 0.20 -12.05 5.67
N VAL A 144 1.13 -11.47 6.42
CA VAL A 144 2.41 -12.07 6.78
C VAL A 144 2.72 -11.79 8.25
N GLN A 145 3.50 -12.66 8.88
CA GLN A 145 3.74 -12.64 10.33
C GLN A 145 4.43 -11.35 10.81
N ASP A 146 5.27 -10.75 9.98
CA ASP A 146 6.00 -9.50 10.25
C ASP A 146 5.33 -8.27 9.58
N GLY A 147 4.04 -8.38 9.26
CA GLY A 147 3.28 -7.37 8.53
C GLY A 147 2.13 -6.73 9.31
N TYR A 148 1.40 -5.87 8.60
CA TYR A 148 0.25 -5.12 9.11
C TYR A 148 -0.94 -5.18 8.15
N GLY A 149 -2.15 -5.21 8.72
CA GLY A 149 -3.41 -5.03 8.01
C GLY A 149 -3.96 -3.63 8.27
N CYS A 150 -4.14 -2.81 7.22
CA CYS A 150 -4.62 -1.44 7.32
C CYS A 150 -5.91 -1.26 6.51
N CYS A 151 -7.02 -0.99 7.18
CA CYS A 151 -8.25 -0.63 6.49
C CYS A 151 -8.68 0.78 6.90
N TYR A 152 -9.15 1.57 5.94
CA TYR A 152 -9.54 2.96 6.20
C TYR A 152 -10.80 3.38 5.45
N ASN A 153 -11.56 4.29 6.08
CA ASN A 153 -12.76 4.91 5.53
C ASN A 153 -12.55 6.43 5.47
N PRO A 154 -12.18 6.99 4.29
CA PRO A 154 -11.93 8.41 4.17
C PRO A 154 -13.24 9.20 4.25
N ARG A 155 -13.34 10.05 5.29
CA ARG A 155 -14.41 11.04 5.51
C ARG A 155 -13.78 12.41 5.79
N ARG A 156 -14.60 13.41 6.17
CA ARG A 156 -14.09 14.70 6.69
C ARG A 156 -13.04 14.54 7.79
N ARG A 157 -13.13 13.46 8.57
CA ARG A 157 -12.07 12.95 9.44
C ARG A 157 -11.70 11.55 8.98
N LEU A 158 -10.41 11.27 8.81
CA LEU A 158 -9.95 9.93 8.44
C LEU A 158 -10.18 8.95 9.59
N TRP A 159 -10.85 7.83 9.31
CA TRP A 159 -10.89 6.67 10.19
C TRP A 159 -9.94 5.62 9.65
N LEU A 160 -8.94 5.23 10.44
CA LEU A 160 -7.93 4.23 10.07
C LEU A 160 -7.80 3.20 11.19
N LEU A 161 -7.95 1.93 10.83
CA LEU A 161 -7.64 0.81 11.71
C LEU A 161 -6.41 0.08 11.19
N LEU A 162 -5.43 -0.02 12.07
CA LEU A 162 -4.22 -0.81 11.89
C LEU A 162 -4.32 -2.06 12.76
N GLN A 163 -4.00 -3.23 12.20
CA GLN A 163 -3.85 -4.51 12.91
C GLN A 163 -2.45 -5.05 12.65
N SER A 164 -1.88 -5.73 13.63
CA SER A 164 -0.57 -6.40 13.56
C SER A 164 -0.61 -7.66 14.40
N GLU A 165 0.33 -8.58 14.18
CA GLU A 165 0.54 -9.70 15.09
C GLU A 165 0.87 -9.22 16.51
N ALA A 166 0.57 -10.06 17.52
CA ALA A 166 0.67 -9.69 18.93
C ALA A 166 2.07 -9.18 19.34
N GLY A 167 3.13 -9.72 18.73
CA GLY A 167 4.52 -9.31 18.97
C GLY A 167 4.88 -7.90 18.49
N LEU A 168 4.02 -7.26 17.69
CA LEU A 168 4.26 -5.93 17.09
C LEU A 168 3.40 -4.83 17.73
N HIS A 169 2.76 -5.10 18.89
CA HIS A 169 1.78 -4.17 19.48
C HIS A 169 2.33 -2.76 19.76
N GLN A 170 3.58 -2.64 20.23
CA GLN A 170 4.21 -1.33 20.46
C GLN A 170 4.44 -0.58 19.14
N LEU A 171 4.80 -1.30 18.08
CA LEU A 171 5.04 -0.76 16.74
C LEU A 171 3.74 -0.23 16.11
N ARG A 172 2.60 -0.89 16.37
CA ARG A 172 1.28 -0.41 15.94
C ARG A 172 0.96 1.00 16.48
N THR A 173 1.21 1.24 17.77
CA THR A 173 0.92 2.54 18.40
C THR A 173 1.80 3.64 17.81
N VAL A 174 3.09 3.33 17.58
CA VAL A 174 4.04 4.26 16.96
C VAL A 174 3.64 4.59 15.51
N PHE A 175 3.17 3.60 14.74
CA PHE A 175 2.68 3.81 13.38
C PHE A 175 1.52 4.80 13.32
N LEU A 176 0.54 4.63 14.22
CA LEU A 176 -0.61 5.54 14.32
C LEU A 176 -0.17 6.94 14.75
N GLN A 177 0.78 7.06 15.67
CA GLN A 177 1.32 8.36 16.08
C GLN A 177 1.99 9.09 14.91
N TYR A 178 2.77 8.39 14.08
CA TYR A 178 3.37 9.01 12.89
C TYR A 178 2.31 9.44 11.87
N LEU A 179 1.31 8.59 11.61
CA LEU A 179 0.19 8.95 10.75
C LEU A 179 -0.56 10.19 11.24
N LEU A 180 -0.82 10.32 12.54
CA LEU A 180 -1.62 11.41 13.09
C LEU A 180 -0.81 12.72 13.27
N ARG A 181 0.49 12.62 13.54
CA ARG A 181 1.36 13.78 13.82
C ARG A 181 1.88 14.44 12.55
N ASP A 182 2.32 13.63 11.59
CA ASP A 182 3.02 14.12 10.41
C ASP A 182 2.06 14.43 9.24
N PHE A 183 0.83 13.90 9.32
CA PHE A 183 -0.24 14.13 8.36
C PHE A 183 -1.47 14.69 9.10
N ASP A 184 -1.82 15.96 8.84
CA ASP A 184 -3.12 16.49 9.30
C ASP A 184 -4.21 15.64 8.66
N CYS A 185 -4.95 14.89 9.48
CA CYS A 185 -5.98 13.95 9.02
C CYS A 185 -7.22 14.63 8.43
N ARG A 186 -7.16 15.96 8.23
CA ARG A 186 -8.05 16.69 7.33
C ARG A 186 -7.60 16.44 5.89
N LEU A 187 -8.38 15.62 5.19
CA LEU A 187 -8.16 15.35 3.77
C LEU A 187 -8.09 16.68 2.99
N PRO A 188 -7.10 16.85 2.08
CA PRO A 188 -6.94 18.06 1.28
C PRO A 188 -8.06 18.28 0.26
#